data_AF-A0A1Y2T691-F1
#
_entry.id   AF-A0A1Y2T691-F1
#
_cell.length_a   1.000
_cell.length_b   1.000
_cell.length_c   1.000
_cell.angle_alpha   90.00
_cell.angle_beta   90.00
_cell.angle_gamma   90.00
#
_symmetry.space_group_name_H-M   'P 1'
#
loop_
_entity.id
_entity.type
_entity.pdbx_description
1 polymer ?
#
loop_
_entity_poly.entity_id
_entity_poly.type
_entity_poly.pdbx_seq_one_letter_code
_entity_poly.pdbx_strand_id
1 'polypeptide(L)'
;MLADGCEASVRAMRQKGHLSHDQIEQQVRRIINDRLQQGQLDNCDLTLKELDTIARVFVKVLSGVHHARIDYPGQQKSSEGGDPAQAGAGQEGSTAAQTGAGQAGAAAGPAGAAEDTEDTTDGDLG
;
A
#
# COMPACT_ATOMS: atom_id res chain seq x y z
N MET A 1 24.40 9.11 -12.76
CA MET A 1 23.12 9.86 -12.68
C MET A 1 22.45 9.51 -11.35
N LEU A 2 22.00 10.51 -10.58
CA LEU A 2 21.57 10.33 -9.17
C LEU A 2 20.20 9.64 -9.05
N ALA A 3 19.21 10.13 -9.81
CA ALA A 3 17.85 9.58 -9.80
C ALA A 3 17.82 8.13 -10.28
N ASP A 4 18.52 7.81 -11.37
CA ASP A 4 18.59 6.44 -11.91
C ASP A 4 19.21 5.47 -10.92
N GLY A 5 20.26 5.90 -10.20
CA GLY A 5 20.86 5.09 -9.14
C GLY A 5 19.88 4.77 -8.00
N CYS A 6 19.04 5.75 -7.63
CA CYS A 6 18.01 5.57 -6.62
C CYS A 6 16.89 4.62 -7.11
N GLU A 7 16.36 4.84 -8.33
CA GLU A 7 15.33 3.98 -8.92
C GLU A 7 15.80 2.54 -9.06
N ALA A 8 16.98 2.32 -9.65
CA ALA A 8 17.50 0.98 -9.89
C ALA A 8 17.71 0.22 -8.58
N SER A 9 18.23 0.89 -7.56
CA SER A 9 18.45 0.29 -6.25
C SER A 9 17.15 -0.06 -5.55
N VAL A 10 16.17 0.85 -5.54
CA VAL A 10 14.87 0.62 -4.90
C VAL A 10 14.07 -0.46 -5.64
N ARG A 11 14.11 -0.47 -6.98
CA ARG A 11 13.52 -1.51 -7.82
C ARG A 11 14.12 -2.89 -7.52
N ALA A 12 15.44 -2.98 -7.34
CA ALA A 12 16.12 -4.22 -6.99
C ALA A 12 15.74 -4.72 -5.57
N MET A 13 15.50 -3.83 -4.61
CA MET A 13 15.00 -4.22 -3.28
C MET A 13 13.57 -4.74 -3.33
N ARG A 14 12.68 -4.10 -4.11
CA ARG A 14 11.30 -4.56 -4.29
C ARG A 14 11.21 -5.97 -4.88
N GLN A 15 12.12 -6.35 -5.78
CA GLN A 15 12.16 -7.71 -6.32
C GLN A 15 12.40 -8.78 -5.24
N LYS A 16 12.95 -8.40 -4.08
CA LYS A 16 13.26 -9.30 -2.97
C LYS A 16 12.16 -9.38 -1.91
N GLY A 17 11.13 -8.52 -1.95
CA GLY A 17 10.03 -8.53 -0.99
C GLY A 17 9.27 -7.20 -0.85
N HIS A 18 8.47 -7.10 0.20
CA HIS A 18 7.72 -5.88 0.54
C HIS A 18 8.67 -4.74 0.92
N LEU A 19 8.42 -3.55 0.38
CA LEU A 19 9.25 -2.38 0.59
C LEU A 19 8.49 -1.31 1.39
N SER A 20 9.00 -1.01 2.59
CA SER A 20 8.46 0.04 3.46
C SER A 20 9.00 1.42 3.08
N HIS A 21 8.24 2.47 3.39
CA HIS A 21 8.65 3.86 3.18
C HIS A 21 10.01 4.18 3.84
N ASP A 22 10.21 3.72 5.09
CA ASP A 22 11.44 3.93 5.84
C ASP A 22 12.67 3.25 5.17
N GLN A 23 12.48 2.05 4.62
CA GLN A 23 13.51 1.34 3.87
C GLN A 23 13.91 2.11 2.60
N ILE A 24 12.94 2.71 1.90
CA ILE A 24 13.19 3.55 0.72
C ILE A 24 13.97 4.80 1.12
N GLU A 25 13.56 5.47 2.21
CA GLU A 25 14.23 6.67 2.71
C GLU A 25 15.70 6.41 3.08
N GLN A 26 15.95 5.34 3.82
CA GLN A 26 17.31 4.93 4.18
C GLN A 26 18.14 4.62 2.94
N GLN A 27 17.58 3.89 1.97
CA GLN A 27 18.29 3.54 0.76
C GLN A 27 18.64 4.77 -0.09
N VAL A 28 17.69 5.70 -0.26
CA VAL A 28 17.91 6.95 -1.01
C VAL A 28 18.99 7.78 -0.34
N ARG A 29 18.91 7.99 0.98
CA ARG A 29 19.92 8.74 1.74
C ARG A 29 21.30 8.11 1.64
N ARG A 30 21.38 6.78 1.72
CA ARG A 30 22.64 6.04 1.56
C ARG A 30 23.27 6.33 0.20
N ILE A 31 22.51 6.19 -0.89
CA ILE A 31 23.03 6.44 -2.25
C ILE A 31 23.52 7.87 -2.39
N ILE A 32 22.77 8.86 -1.90
CA ILE A 32 23.18 10.27 -1.96
C ILE A 32 24.49 10.48 -1.21
N ASN A 33 24.64 9.89 -0.02
CA ASN A 33 25.86 9.99 0.78
C ASN A 33 27.04 9.28 0.09
N ASP A 34 26.83 8.08 -0.46
CA ASP A 34 27.86 7.35 -1.21
C ASP A 34 28.39 8.19 -2.39
N ARG A 35 27.51 8.92 -3.09
CA ARG A 35 27.90 9.82 -4.20
C ARG A 35 28.66 11.05 -3.72
N LEU A 36 28.25 11.61 -2.58
CA LEU A 36 28.95 12.73 -1.95
C LEU A 36 30.37 12.33 -1.50
N GLN A 37 30.51 11.17 -0.87
CA GLN A 37 31.82 10.64 -0.42
C GLN A 37 32.75 10.31 -1.60
N GLN A 38 32.19 9.93 -2.74
CA GLN A 38 32.94 9.65 -3.96
C GLN A 38 33.33 10.92 -4.74
N GLY A 39 32.99 12.12 -4.25
CA GLY A 39 33.28 13.38 -4.93
C GLY A 39 32.52 13.58 -6.23
N GLN A 40 31.46 12.80 -6.49
CA GLN A 40 30.72 12.88 -7.77
C GLN A 40 29.90 14.17 -7.90
N LEU A 41 29.74 14.92 -6.80
CA LEU A 41 28.96 16.15 -6.73
C LEU A 41 29.85 17.39 -6.58
N ASP A 42 31.18 17.26 -6.67
CA ASP A 42 32.13 18.35 -6.40
C ASP A 42 32.03 19.49 -7.42
N ASN A 43 31.62 19.18 -8.65
CA ASN A 43 31.43 20.14 -9.74
C ASN A 43 29.96 20.55 -9.90
N CYS A 44 29.18 20.55 -8.83
CA CYS A 44 27.77 20.89 -8.82
C CYS A 44 27.50 21.96 -7.75
N ASP A 45 26.76 23.02 -8.09
CA ASP A 45 26.37 24.06 -7.14
C ASP A 45 25.16 23.62 -6.28
N LEU A 46 25.24 22.43 -5.66
CA LEU A 46 24.22 21.89 -4.80
C LEU A 46 24.59 22.08 -3.33
N THR A 47 23.70 22.73 -2.58
CA THR A 47 23.81 22.82 -1.12
C THR A 47 23.32 21.54 -0.45
N LEU A 48 23.78 21.26 0.77
CA LEU A 48 23.29 20.12 1.56
C LEU A 48 21.78 20.18 1.83
N LYS A 49 21.21 21.39 1.93
CA LYS A 49 19.77 21.61 2.08
C LYS A 49 18.99 21.20 0.84
N GLU A 50 19.52 21.49 -0.35
CA GLU A 50 18.93 21.05 -1.61
C GLU A 50 19.04 19.54 -1.75
N LEU A 51 20.14 18.94 -1.32
CA LEU A 51 20.32 17.49 -1.29
C LEU A 51 19.28 16.78 -0.40
N ASP A 52 18.97 17.35 0.78
CA ASP A 52 17.88 16.85 1.64
C ASP A 52 16.51 17.01 0.97
N THR A 53 16.29 18.12 0.27
CA THR A 53 15.05 18.35 -0.48
C THR A 53 14.89 17.35 -1.62
N ILE A 54 15.96 17.07 -2.37
CA ILE A 54 16.01 16.05 -3.42
C ILE A 54 15.71 14.67 -2.83
N ALA A 55 16.32 14.32 -1.70
CA ALA A 55 16.07 13.04 -1.02
C ALA A 55 14.58 12.87 -0.69
N ARG A 56 13.94 13.86 -0.07
CA ARG A 56 12.50 13.82 0.24
C ARG A 56 11.63 13.66 -1.00
N VAL A 57 11.96 14.36 -2.09
CA VAL A 57 11.21 14.25 -3.35
C VAL A 57 11.36 12.84 -3.93
N PHE A 58 12.56 12.28 -3.93
CA PHE A 58 12.79 10.90 -4.41
C PHE A 58 12.01 9.88 -3.59
N VAL A 59 12.02 10.00 -2.26
CA VAL A 59 11.26 9.09 -1.39
C VAL A 59 9.76 9.16 -1.71
N LYS A 60 9.21 10.37 -1.87
CA LYS A 60 7.80 10.56 -2.24
C LYS A 60 7.46 9.91 -3.58
N VAL A 61 8.27 10.15 -4.61
CA VAL A 61 8.04 9.61 -5.95
C VAL A 61 8.19 8.09 -5.97
N LEU A 62 9.27 7.56 -5.39
CA LEU A 62 9.55 6.13 -5.37
C LEU A 62 8.52 5.35 -4.53
N SER A 63 8.07 5.90 -3.42
CA SER A 63 6.97 5.30 -2.64
C SER A 63 5.69 5.19 -3.48
N GLY A 64 5.33 6.25 -4.21
CA GLY A 64 4.14 6.24 -5.07
C GLY A 64 4.23 5.30 -6.29
N VAL A 65 5.44 5.05 -6.82
CA VAL A 65 5.65 4.14 -7.96
C VAL A 65 5.69 2.67 -7.52
N HIS A 66 6.19 2.40 -6.31
CA HIS A 66 6.39 1.04 -5.83
C HIS A 66 5.24 0.51 -4.96
N HIS A 67 4.37 1.39 -4.44
CA HIS A 67 3.04 1.01 -3.99
C HIS A 67 2.08 1.16 -5.16
N ALA A 68 1.85 0.06 -5.88
CA ALA A 68 0.85 -0.01 -6.94
C ALA A 68 -0.49 0.56 -6.44
N ARG A 69 -1.24 1.21 -7.34
CA ARG A 69 -2.59 1.75 -7.11
C ARG A 69 -3.32 0.94 -6.04
N ILE A 70 -3.78 1.64 -5.01
CA ILE A 70 -4.65 1.12 -3.95
C ILE A 70 -5.75 0.27 -4.59
N ASP A 71 -5.72 -1.05 -4.39
CA ASP A 71 -6.90 -1.88 -4.55
C ASP A 71 -7.87 -1.45 -3.44
N TYR A 72 -9.06 -1.04 -3.86
CA TYR A 72 -10.10 -0.64 -2.91
C TYR A 72 -10.44 -1.84 -2.03
N PRO A 73 -10.49 -1.68 -0.69
CA PRO A 73 -10.94 -2.73 0.20
C PRO A 73 -12.42 -3.00 -0.07
N GLY A 74 -12.70 -4.01 -0.89
CA GLY A 74 -14.07 -4.34 -1.31
C GLY A 74 -14.23 -5.21 -2.54
N GLN A 75 -13.18 -5.48 -3.34
CA GLN A 75 -13.33 -6.33 -4.51
C GLN A 75 -12.75 -7.74 -4.29
N GLN A 76 -13.50 -8.54 -3.51
CA GLN A 76 -13.53 -9.97 -3.83
C GLN A 76 -14.21 -10.10 -5.20
N LYS A 77 -13.46 -10.46 -6.25
CA LYS A 77 -14.03 -11.14 -7.41
C LYS A 77 -13.14 -12.31 -7.79
N SER A 78 -13.58 -13.45 -7.28
CA SER A 78 -13.55 -14.79 -7.84
C SER A 78 -12.87 -14.94 -9.20
N SER A 79 -11.93 -15.85 -9.24
CA SER A 79 -11.71 -16.77 -10.36
C SER A 79 -13.04 -17.26 -10.96
N GLU A 80 -13.28 -17.01 -12.26
CA GLU A 80 -13.69 -18.00 -13.28
C GLU A 80 -13.89 -17.27 -14.64
N GLY A 81 -13.63 -17.98 -15.74
CA GLY A 81 -13.47 -17.42 -17.09
C GLY A 81 -14.75 -17.12 -17.90
N GLY A 82 -14.53 -16.81 -19.18
CA GLY A 82 -15.58 -16.74 -20.20
C GLY A 82 -15.21 -15.89 -21.42
N ASP A 83 -14.74 -16.54 -22.48
CA ASP A 83 -14.68 -16.03 -23.85
C ASP A 83 -16.02 -15.41 -24.31
N PRO A 84 -16.05 -14.25 -24.99
CA PRO A 84 -17.29 -13.66 -25.50
C PRO A 84 -17.48 -13.99 -26.98
N ALA A 85 -18.29 -15.00 -27.29
CA ALA A 85 -18.95 -15.10 -28.60
C ALA A 85 -20.07 -16.15 -28.56
N GLN A 86 -21.34 -15.72 -28.55
CA GLN A 86 -22.30 -16.04 -29.61
C GLN A 86 -23.66 -15.34 -29.40
N ALA A 87 -24.21 -14.86 -30.51
CA ALA A 87 -25.48 -14.17 -30.68
C ALA A 87 -26.71 -15.10 -30.63
N GLY A 88 -27.89 -14.50 -30.39
CA GLY A 88 -29.17 -15.06 -30.86
C GLY A 88 -30.41 -14.62 -30.07
N ALA A 89 -31.32 -13.91 -30.77
CA ALA A 89 -32.80 -13.84 -30.67
C ALA A 89 -33.46 -13.71 -29.27
N GLY A 90 -34.41 -12.82 -28.99
CA GLY A 90 -35.54 -12.36 -29.80
C GLY A 90 -36.86 -12.82 -29.14
N GLN A 91 -37.80 -11.89 -28.93
CA GLN A 91 -39.20 -12.02 -28.46
C GLN A 91 -39.45 -12.41 -27.00
N GLU A 92 -40.54 -12.05 -26.31
CA GLU A 92 -41.62 -11.04 -26.38
C GLU A 92 -42.42 -11.25 -25.08
N GLY A 93 -43.07 -10.19 -24.57
CA GLY A 93 -44.37 -10.35 -23.93
C GLY A 93 -44.45 -10.36 -22.39
N SER A 94 -45.33 -9.47 -21.91
CA SER A 94 -46.27 -9.67 -20.79
C SER A 94 -45.67 -9.72 -19.38
N THR A 95 -46.20 -9.12 -18.32
CA THR A 95 -47.36 -8.28 -17.98
C THR A 95 -47.27 -8.08 -16.46
N ALA A 96 -47.85 -6.99 -15.95
CA ALA A 96 -48.35 -6.83 -14.56
C ALA A 96 -47.29 -6.78 -13.44
N ALA A 97 -47.10 -5.67 -12.73
CA ALA A 97 -47.99 -5.03 -11.75
C ALA A 97 -47.45 -5.24 -10.33
N GLN A 98 -47.81 -4.30 -9.44
CA GLN A 98 -47.82 -4.41 -7.97
C GLN A 98 -46.47 -4.08 -7.27
N THR A 99 -46.21 -2.85 -6.81
CA THR A 99 -46.67 -2.11 -5.59
C THR A 99 -46.12 -2.62 -4.25
N GLY A 100 -45.70 -1.67 -3.39
CA GLY A 100 -45.58 -1.79 -1.92
C GLY A 100 -44.13 -1.67 -1.44
N ALA A 101 -43.64 -0.56 -0.87
CA ALA A 101 -44.03 0.19 0.35
C ALA A 101 -43.65 -0.51 1.67
N GLY A 102 -42.70 0.12 2.40
CA GLY A 102 -42.47 -0.04 3.86
C GLY A 102 -41.88 -1.38 4.29
N GLN A 103 -41.21 -1.54 5.44
CA GLN A 103 -40.86 -0.70 6.58
C GLN A 103 -39.93 -1.60 7.44
N ALA A 104 -38.84 -1.06 7.99
CA ALA A 104 -38.57 -0.98 9.44
C ALA A 104 -38.25 -2.28 10.22
N GLY A 105 -37.26 -2.17 11.13
CA GLY A 105 -37.07 -3.07 12.29
C GLY A 105 -35.69 -3.75 12.28
N ALA A 106 -34.66 -3.31 13.03
CA ALA A 106 -34.49 -3.21 14.49
C ALA A 106 -33.97 -4.51 15.16
N ALA A 107 -33.13 -4.31 16.19
CA ALA A 107 -32.59 -5.28 17.17
C ALA A 107 -31.36 -6.09 16.69
N ALA A 108 -30.33 -6.41 17.47
CA ALA A 108 -29.96 -6.24 18.89
C ALA A 108 -28.40 -6.33 18.94
N GLY A 109 -27.67 -5.58 19.76
CA GLY A 109 -27.42 -5.88 21.17
C GLY A 109 -26.06 -6.59 21.37
N PRO A 110 -25.10 -6.05 22.14
CA PRO A 110 -23.77 -6.63 22.36
C PRO A 110 -23.76 -7.57 23.58
N ALA A 111 -23.06 -8.70 23.48
CA ALA A 111 -22.61 -9.53 24.60
C ALA A 111 -21.07 -9.47 24.60
N GLY A 112 -20.36 -9.05 25.67
CA GLY A 112 -20.39 -9.60 27.03
C GLY A 112 -19.52 -10.86 27.03
N ALA A 113 -18.52 -11.10 27.88
CA ALA A 113 -17.94 -10.44 29.04
C ALA A 113 -16.66 -11.24 29.41
N ALA A 114 -15.88 -10.74 30.38
CA ALA A 114 -15.17 -11.54 31.40
C ALA A 114 -13.87 -12.28 30.92
N GLU A 115 -12.75 -12.48 31.63
CA GLU A 115 -12.23 -12.30 33.02
C GLU A 115 -10.69 -12.26 32.88
N ASP A 116 -9.93 -11.41 33.57
CA ASP A 116 -9.40 -11.58 34.93
C ASP A 116 -8.53 -12.84 35.12
N THR A 117 -7.20 -12.69 35.06
CA THR A 117 -6.26 -13.52 35.82
C THR A 117 -4.96 -12.75 36.05
N GLU A 118 -4.85 -12.19 37.25
CA GLU A 118 -3.58 -11.89 37.89
C GLU A 118 -2.79 -13.19 38.09
N ASP A 119 -1.48 -13.20 37.79
CA ASP A 119 -0.57 -14.17 38.42
C ASP A 119 0.72 -13.45 38.83
N THR A 120 0.94 -13.54 40.14
CA THR A 120 2.02 -12.96 40.92
C THR A 120 3.09 -14.03 41.12
N THR A 121 4.34 -13.73 40.79
CA THR A 121 5.59 -14.20 41.45
C THR A 121 6.70 -13.32 40.87
N ASP A 122 7.39 -12.39 41.56
CA ASP A 122 8.09 -12.40 42.85
C ASP A 122 8.97 -13.65 43.06
N GLY A 123 10.28 -13.46 42.98
CA GLY A 123 11.29 -14.51 43.06
C GLY A 123 12.58 -14.11 42.31
N ASP A 124 13.46 -13.26 42.84
CA ASP A 124 14.41 -13.55 43.92
C ASP A 124 15.69 -14.27 43.41
N LEU A 125 16.83 -13.65 43.75
CA LEU A 125 18.23 -14.13 43.83
C LEU A 125 19.09 -14.35 42.57
N GLY A 126 20.25 -13.68 42.60
CA GLY A 126 21.51 -14.27 42.14
C GLY A 126 22.37 -13.37 41.27
#